data_AF-A0A9W6VSJ0-F1
#
_entry.id   AF-A0A9W6VSJ0-F1
#
_cell.length_a   1.000
_cell.length_b   1.000
_cell.length_c   1.000
_cell.angle_alpha   90.00
_cell.angle_beta   90.00
_cell.angle_gamma   90.00
#
_symmetry.space_group_name_H-M   'P 1'
#
loop_
_entity.id
_entity.type
_entity.pdbx_description
1 polymer ?
#
loop_
_entity_poly.entity_id
_entity_poly.type
_entity_poly.pdbx_seq_one_letter_code
_entity_poly.pdbx_strand_id
1 'polypeptide(L)'
;MADAAGASRALVYHYFGGKQELYLAALHSAAKQLSDLLKPPAEGKPLERLAVSLHRYFDYVEDHAAGFVALLRGGPAYRSGEVGEVLDNIRSLVMNHITAAIGVTDPGPVLRITLRSWMASVETAGLDWLEHRDLPRAELERLLVDHHVVLLDVAARHDPEVAALLERLAEEDPG
;
A
#
# COMPACT_ATOMS: atom_id res chain seq x y z
N MET A 1 2.30 26.00 35.63
CA MET A 1 1.97 25.86 34.20
C MET A 1 1.55 24.41 33.92
N ALA A 2 0.39 23.98 34.42
CA ALA A 2 -0.08 22.59 34.32
C ALA A 2 -1.48 22.42 33.69
N ASP A 3 -2.16 23.48 33.28
CA ASP A 3 -3.57 23.40 32.86
C ASP A 3 -3.81 23.36 31.34
N ALA A 4 -2.91 23.91 30.52
CA ALA A 4 -3.15 23.99 29.07
C ALA A 4 -3.15 22.61 28.38
N ALA A 5 -2.25 21.72 28.78
CA ALA A 5 -2.15 20.39 28.20
C ALA A 5 -3.30 19.45 28.67
N GLY A 6 -3.75 19.60 29.92
CA GLY A 6 -4.84 18.82 30.50
C GLY A 6 -6.20 19.14 29.89
N ALA A 7 -6.48 20.43 29.67
CA ALA A 7 -7.70 20.88 28.99
C ALA A 7 -7.74 20.42 27.52
N SER A 8 -6.61 20.44 26.80
CA SER A 8 -6.56 19.97 25.41
C SER A 8 -6.83 18.46 25.30
N ARG A 9 -6.29 17.65 26.22
CA ARG A 9 -6.49 16.20 26.22
C ARG A 9 -7.95 15.84 26.50
N ALA A 10 -8.59 16.51 27.46
CA ALA A 10 -10.00 16.29 27.79
C ALA A 10 -10.94 16.70 26.64
N LEU A 11 -10.66 17.80 25.93
CA LEU A 11 -11.43 18.20 24.74
C LEU A 11 -11.29 17.18 23.61
N VAL A 12 -10.08 16.68 23.34
CA VAL A 12 -9.87 15.66 22.30
C VAL A 12 -10.67 14.40 22.61
N TYR A 13 -10.65 13.90 23.85
CA TYR A 13 -11.47 12.74 24.22
C TYR A 13 -12.98 13.02 24.20
N HIS A 14 -13.39 14.28 24.39
CA HIS A 14 -14.80 14.69 24.28
C HIS A 14 -15.31 14.69 22.83
N TYR A 15 -14.48 15.12 21.86
CA TYR A 15 -14.84 15.13 20.44
C TYR A 15 -14.86 13.74 19.79
N PHE A 16 -14.06 12.82 20.31
CA PHE A 16 -13.87 11.48 19.76
C PHE A 16 -14.33 10.38 20.72
N GLY A 17 -15.24 10.62 21.67
CA GLY A 17 -15.88 9.61 22.54
C GLY A 17 -14.98 8.64 23.34
N GLY A 18 -13.65 8.70 23.23
CA GLY A 18 -12.69 7.77 23.81
C GLY A 18 -11.39 7.60 23.00
N LYS A 19 -10.46 6.79 23.52
CA LYS A 19 -9.15 6.52 22.87
C LYS A 19 -9.28 5.70 21.58
N GLN A 20 -10.31 4.86 21.48
CA GLN A 20 -10.53 3.96 20.35
C GLN A 20 -11.08 4.70 19.11
N GLU A 21 -12.07 5.55 19.30
CA GLU A 21 -12.62 6.42 18.25
C GLU A 21 -11.58 7.43 17.73
N LEU A 22 -10.74 8.01 18.61
CA LEU A 22 -9.61 8.83 18.19
C LEU A 22 -8.60 8.03 17.33
N TYR A 23 -8.32 6.78 17.74
CA TYR A 23 -7.44 5.89 16.99
C TYR A 23 -8.01 5.57 15.60
N LEU A 24 -9.31 5.27 15.51
CA LEU A 24 -10.00 5.02 14.25
C LEU A 24 -10.04 6.24 13.34
N ALA A 25 -10.30 7.44 13.88
CA ALA A 25 -10.26 8.67 13.11
C ALA A 25 -8.86 8.96 12.55
N ALA A 26 -7.82 8.74 13.36
CA ALA A 26 -6.43 8.84 12.90
C ALA A 26 -6.12 7.81 11.80
N LEU A 27 -6.59 6.57 11.97
CA LEU A 27 -6.42 5.50 10.98
C LEU A 27 -7.14 5.82 9.66
N HIS A 28 -8.35 6.36 9.70
CA HIS A 28 -9.07 6.82 8.50
C HIS A 28 -8.36 7.97 7.80
N SER A 29 -7.80 8.92 8.56
CA SER A 29 -7.00 10.01 8.00
C SER A 29 -5.74 9.49 7.31
N ALA A 30 -5.01 8.59 7.97
CA ALA A 30 -3.83 7.92 7.42
C ALA A 30 -4.18 7.11 6.16
N ALA A 31 -5.28 6.36 6.19
CA ALA A 31 -5.82 5.61 5.06
C ALA A 31 -6.09 6.52 3.85
N LYS A 32 -6.75 7.66 4.08
CA LYS A 32 -7.06 8.62 3.04
C LYS A 32 -5.79 9.23 2.44
N GLN A 33 -4.85 9.65 3.29
CA GLN A 33 -3.59 10.23 2.85
C GLN A 33 -2.79 9.24 2.01
N LEU A 34 -2.68 7.98 2.46
CA LEU A 34 -1.99 6.94 1.73
C LEU A 34 -2.67 6.64 0.38
N SER A 35 -4.00 6.57 0.35
CA SER A 35 -4.75 6.39 -0.90
C SER A 35 -4.51 7.55 -1.89
N ASP A 36 -4.57 8.80 -1.44
CA ASP A 36 -4.32 9.97 -2.28
C ASP A 36 -2.88 10.01 -2.80
N LEU A 37 -1.91 9.62 -1.97
CA LEU A 37 -0.49 9.54 -2.30
C LEU A 37 -0.20 8.48 -3.38
N LEU A 38 -0.89 7.34 -3.29
CA LEU A 38 -0.75 6.19 -4.18
C LEU A 38 -1.63 6.29 -5.42
N LYS A 39 -2.17 7.47 -5.75
CA LYS A 39 -2.74 7.69 -7.07
C LYS A 39 -1.64 7.51 -8.13
N PRO A 40 -1.86 6.66 -9.14
CA PRO A 40 -0.85 6.40 -10.15
C PRO A 40 -0.45 7.70 -10.86
N PRO A 41 0.85 7.91 -11.13
CA PRO A 41 1.29 8.99 -12.00
C PRO A 41 0.57 8.90 -13.37
N ALA A 42 0.19 10.04 -13.95
CA ALA A 42 -0.53 10.08 -15.22
C ALA A 42 0.39 9.88 -16.44
N GLU A 43 1.69 10.12 -16.28
CA GLU A 43 2.69 10.12 -17.34
C GLU A 43 3.85 9.18 -17.01
N GLY A 44 4.60 8.79 -18.03
CA GLY A 44 5.74 7.87 -17.93
C GLY A 44 5.38 6.44 -18.33
N LYS A 45 6.42 5.63 -18.55
CA LYS A 45 6.28 4.21 -18.89
C LYS A 45 5.71 3.42 -17.71
N PRO A 46 5.01 2.29 -17.92
CA PRO A 46 4.41 1.50 -16.85
C PRO A 46 5.33 1.22 -15.65
N LEU A 47 6.57 0.80 -15.90
CA LEU A 47 7.53 0.50 -14.82
C LEU A 47 8.04 1.75 -14.11
N GLU A 48 8.18 2.88 -14.82
CA GLU A 48 8.53 4.16 -14.21
C GLU A 48 7.42 4.66 -13.28
N ARG A 49 6.15 4.53 -13.71
CA ARG A 49 4.98 4.88 -12.88
C ARG A 49 4.93 4.04 -11.61
N LEU A 50 5.25 2.75 -11.72
CA LEU A 50 5.33 1.83 -10.57
C LEU A 50 6.47 2.24 -9.62
N ALA A 51 7.66 2.52 -10.15
CA ALA A 51 8.81 2.95 -9.36
C ALA A 51 8.52 4.24 -8.58
N VAL A 52 7.90 5.24 -9.22
CA VAL A 52 7.46 6.48 -8.55
C VAL A 52 6.44 6.19 -7.45
N SER A 53 5.51 5.27 -7.68
CA SER A 53 4.49 4.89 -6.68
C SER A 53 5.12 4.20 -5.47
N LEU A 54 6.10 3.30 -5.68
CA LEU A 54 6.86 2.66 -4.61
C LEU A 54 7.70 3.68 -3.83
N HIS A 55 8.34 4.62 -4.51
CA HIS A 55 9.09 5.68 -3.86
C HIS A 55 8.21 6.50 -2.89
N ARG A 56 7.05 6.96 -3.38
CA ARG A 56 6.06 7.69 -2.56
C ARG A 56 5.55 6.83 -1.39
N TYR A 57 5.30 5.54 -1.64
CA TYR A 57 4.90 4.60 -0.60
C TYR A 57 5.96 4.53 0.52
N PHE A 58 7.23 4.38 0.16
CA PHE A 58 8.31 4.24 1.12
C PHE A 58 8.64 5.54 1.86
N ASP A 59 8.46 6.72 1.22
CA ASP A 59 8.49 8.01 1.93
C ASP A 59 7.44 8.02 3.05
N TYR A 60 6.20 7.63 2.74
CA TYR A 60 5.14 7.58 3.74
C TYR A 60 5.40 6.55 4.85
N VAL A 61 5.88 5.35 4.49
CA VAL A 61 6.22 4.29 5.45
C VAL A 61 7.32 4.75 6.40
N GLU A 62 8.32 5.45 5.89
CA GLU A 62 9.42 5.98 6.69
C GLU A 62 8.95 7.09 7.65
N ASP A 63 8.16 8.04 7.16
CA ASP A 63 7.59 9.14 7.96
C ASP A 63 6.65 8.62 9.07
N HIS A 64 6.03 7.45 8.87
CA HIS A 64 5.03 6.86 9.77
C HIS A 64 5.46 5.51 10.36
N ALA A 65 6.77 5.24 10.44
CA ALA A 65 7.31 3.90 10.73
C ALA A 65 6.73 3.22 11.98
N ALA A 66 6.63 3.93 13.10
CA ALA A 66 6.11 3.36 14.35
C ALA A 66 4.64 2.91 14.23
N GLY A 67 3.81 3.72 13.57
CA GLY A 67 2.40 3.41 13.33
C GLY A 67 2.24 2.26 12.34
N PHE A 68 3.05 2.26 11.28
CA PHE A 68 3.05 1.21 10.26
C PHE A 68 3.43 -0.16 10.85
N VAL A 69 4.51 -0.22 11.65
CA VAL A 69 4.95 -1.45 12.33
C VAL A 69 3.88 -1.94 13.30
N ALA A 70 3.31 -1.06 14.11
CA ALA A 70 2.26 -1.43 15.07
C ALA A 70 1.00 -1.99 14.37
N LEU A 71 0.61 -1.39 13.25
CA LEU A 71 -0.57 -1.77 12.47
C LEU A 71 -0.42 -3.15 11.83
N LEU A 72 0.72 -3.43 11.17
CA LEU A 72 0.91 -4.70 10.47
C LEU A 72 1.30 -5.86 11.38
N ARG A 73 2.04 -5.60 12.47
CA ARG A 73 2.33 -6.60 13.51
C ARG A 73 1.14 -6.85 14.45
N GLY A 74 0.09 -6.03 14.37
CA GLY A 74 -1.17 -6.25 15.08
C GLY A 74 -1.73 -7.64 14.78
N GLY A 75 -1.88 -8.46 15.82
CA GLY A 75 -2.38 -9.83 15.68
C GLY A 75 -3.82 -9.90 15.14
N PRO A 76 -4.33 -11.09 14.80
CA PRO A 76 -5.67 -11.28 14.23
C PRO A 76 -6.80 -10.60 15.02
N ALA A 77 -6.70 -10.56 16.36
CA ALA A 77 -7.67 -9.90 17.25
C ALA A 77 -7.72 -8.37 17.07
N TYR A 78 -6.64 -7.75 16.58
CA TYR A 78 -6.57 -6.33 16.25
C TYR A 78 -7.16 -6.01 14.88
N ARG A 79 -7.15 -7.01 13.98
CA ARG A 79 -7.70 -6.94 12.63
C ARG A 79 -9.14 -7.45 12.53
N SER A 80 -9.69 -8.04 13.59
CA SER A 80 -11.12 -8.36 13.67
C SER A 80 -11.89 -7.13 14.15
N GLY A 81 -12.68 -6.53 13.27
CA GLY A 81 -13.50 -5.33 13.54
C GLY A 81 -13.11 -4.15 12.65
N GLU A 82 -13.51 -2.95 13.07
CA GLU A 82 -13.45 -1.71 12.26
C GLU A 82 -12.04 -1.40 11.73
N VAL A 83 -10.98 -1.67 12.49
CA VAL A 83 -9.59 -1.48 12.05
C VAL A 83 -9.24 -2.38 10.85
N GLY A 84 -9.70 -3.63 10.86
CA GLY A 84 -9.53 -4.55 9.74
C GLY A 84 -10.26 -4.07 8.50
N GLU A 85 -11.49 -3.58 8.66
CA GLU A 85 -12.29 -3.02 7.57
C GLU A 85 -11.60 -1.80 6.93
N VAL A 86 -11.02 -0.91 7.73
CA VAL A 86 -10.25 0.23 7.20
C VAL A 86 -9.05 -0.25 6.38
N LEU A 87 -8.31 -1.24 6.88
CA LEU A 87 -7.17 -1.81 6.17
C LEU A 87 -7.57 -2.48 4.85
N ASP A 88 -8.65 -3.26 4.86
CA ASP A 88 -9.15 -3.95 3.67
C ASP A 88 -9.67 -2.95 2.63
N ASN A 89 -10.26 -1.84 3.07
CA ASN A 89 -10.66 -0.73 2.21
C ASN A 89 -9.44 -0.05 1.57
N ILE A 90 -8.36 0.21 2.33
CA ILE A 90 -7.11 0.75 1.78
C ILE A 90 -6.56 -0.19 0.69
N ARG A 91 -6.42 -1.49 1.00
CA ARG A 91 -5.89 -2.45 0.04
C ARG A 91 -6.75 -2.55 -1.21
N SER A 92 -8.06 -2.47 -1.06
CA SER A 92 -8.99 -2.48 -2.20
C SER A 92 -8.86 -1.20 -3.04
N LEU A 93 -8.68 -0.03 -2.43
CA LEU A 93 -8.43 1.23 -3.15
C LEU A 93 -7.10 1.20 -3.92
N VAL A 94 -6.03 0.72 -3.28
CA VAL A 94 -4.72 0.56 -3.93
C VAL A 94 -4.81 -0.44 -5.07
N MET A 95 -5.52 -1.55 -4.90
CA MET A 95 -5.79 -2.50 -5.98
C MET A 95 -6.48 -1.80 -7.17
N ASN A 96 -7.53 -1.02 -6.91
CA ASN A 96 -8.25 -0.30 -7.95
C ASN A 96 -7.34 0.71 -8.69
N HIS A 97 -6.44 1.38 -7.97
CA HIS A 97 -5.45 2.25 -8.59
C HIS A 97 -4.48 1.48 -9.50
N ILE A 98 -3.97 0.34 -9.03
CA ILE A 98 -3.07 -0.51 -9.82
C ILE A 98 -3.78 -1.01 -11.08
N THR A 99 -4.99 -1.56 -10.96
CA THR A 99 -5.72 -2.10 -12.10
C THR A 99 -6.13 -1.01 -13.08
N ALA A 100 -6.54 0.17 -12.59
CA ALA A 100 -6.80 1.33 -13.44
C ALA A 100 -5.55 1.80 -14.21
N ALA A 101 -4.37 1.79 -13.58
CA ALA A 101 -3.12 2.21 -14.20
C ALA A 101 -2.65 1.32 -15.36
N ILE A 102 -3.16 0.09 -15.42
CA ILE A 102 -2.88 -0.89 -16.49
C ILE A 102 -4.10 -1.15 -17.40
N GLY A 103 -5.15 -0.34 -17.26
CA GLY A 103 -6.35 -0.39 -18.10
C GLY A 103 -7.28 -1.59 -17.83
N VAL A 104 -7.27 -2.14 -16.61
CA VAL A 104 -8.09 -3.28 -16.22
C VAL A 104 -9.16 -2.85 -15.23
N THR A 105 -10.43 -3.06 -15.58
CA THR A 105 -11.57 -2.70 -14.73
C THR A 105 -12.02 -3.86 -13.83
N ASP A 106 -12.01 -5.09 -14.34
CA ASP A 106 -12.41 -6.30 -13.59
C ASP A 106 -11.33 -7.38 -13.75
N PRO A 107 -10.35 -7.46 -12.83
CA PRO A 107 -9.27 -8.43 -12.95
C PRO A 107 -9.79 -9.86 -12.71
N GLY A 108 -9.52 -10.74 -13.67
CA GLY A 108 -9.69 -12.18 -13.53
C GLY A 108 -8.99 -12.75 -12.28
N PRO A 109 -9.35 -13.96 -11.83
CA PRO A 109 -8.86 -14.53 -10.57
C PRO A 109 -7.34 -14.62 -10.50
N VAL A 110 -6.67 -14.96 -11.60
CA VAL A 110 -5.21 -15.08 -11.65
C VAL A 110 -4.55 -13.73 -11.44
N LEU A 111 -4.95 -12.70 -12.20
CA LEU A 111 -4.42 -11.34 -12.03
C LEU A 111 -4.71 -10.80 -10.63
N ARG A 112 -5.95 -10.96 -10.14
CA ARG A 112 -6.36 -10.51 -8.81
C ARG A 112 -5.52 -11.13 -7.69
N ILE A 113 -5.28 -12.45 -7.73
CA ILE A 113 -4.44 -13.14 -6.75
C ILE A 113 -3.00 -12.65 -6.85
N THR A 114 -2.46 -12.57 -8.06
CA THR A 114 -1.07 -12.13 -8.33
C THR A 114 -0.81 -10.74 -7.76
N LEU A 115 -1.68 -9.78 -8.06
CA LEU A 115 -1.55 -8.41 -7.55
C LEU A 115 -1.71 -8.35 -6.03
N ARG A 116 -2.65 -9.09 -5.43
CA ARG A 116 -2.81 -9.13 -3.96
C ARG A 116 -1.59 -9.73 -3.27
N SER A 117 -1.02 -10.80 -3.83
CA SER A 117 0.20 -11.43 -3.33
C SER A 117 1.41 -10.49 -3.42
N TRP A 118 1.56 -9.78 -4.54
CA TRP A 118 2.61 -8.77 -4.69
C TRP A 118 2.45 -7.63 -3.68
N MET A 119 1.24 -7.09 -3.48
CA MET A 119 0.98 -6.05 -2.46
C MET A 119 1.35 -6.52 -1.05
N ALA A 120 0.98 -7.75 -0.68
CA ALA A 120 1.36 -8.32 0.61
C ALA A 120 2.89 -8.47 0.76
N SER A 121 3.60 -8.76 -0.33
CA SER A 121 5.06 -8.81 -0.34
C SER A 121 5.70 -7.43 -0.12
N VAL A 122 5.12 -6.36 -0.68
CA VAL A 122 5.57 -4.98 -0.47
C VAL A 122 5.42 -4.59 1.00
N GLU A 123 4.27 -4.88 1.61
CA GLU A 123 4.02 -4.64 3.06
C GLU A 123 5.06 -5.39 3.93
N THR A 124 5.31 -6.66 3.61
CA THR A 124 6.26 -7.49 4.35
C THR A 124 7.70 -6.99 4.20
N ALA A 125 8.12 -6.65 2.99
CA ALA A 125 9.46 -6.15 2.73
C ALA A 125 9.70 -4.79 3.38
N GLY A 126 8.68 -3.92 3.43
CA GLY A 126 8.76 -2.64 4.13
C GLY A 126 8.90 -2.79 5.64
N LEU A 127 8.21 -3.76 6.26
CA LEU A 127 8.40 -4.07 7.68
C LEU A 127 9.82 -4.54 7.98
N ASP A 128 10.31 -5.49 7.19
CA ASP A 128 11.64 -6.06 7.35
C ASP A 128 12.74 -4.98 7.18
N TRP A 129 12.58 -4.13 6.16
CA TRP A 129 13.47 -3.00 5.93
C TRP A 129 13.48 -1.99 7.08
N LEU A 130 12.30 -1.64 7.63
CA LEU A 130 12.21 -0.74 8.78
C LEU A 130 12.90 -1.30 10.02
N GLU A 131 12.89 -2.62 10.20
CA GLU A 131 13.50 -3.33 11.32
C GLU A 131 15.02 -3.41 11.21
N HIS A 132 15.54 -3.82 10.05
CA HIS A 132 16.97 -4.12 9.89
C HIS A 132 17.79 -2.92 9.39
N ARG A 133 17.22 -2.10 8.49
CA ARG A 133 17.89 -0.91 7.90
C ARG A 133 19.27 -1.21 7.28
N ASP A 134 19.49 -2.42 6.82
CA ASP A 134 20.74 -2.92 6.23
C ASP A 134 20.71 -2.99 4.70
N LEU A 135 19.55 -2.73 4.09
CA LEU A 135 19.38 -2.56 2.64
C LEU A 135 19.07 -1.08 2.30
N PRO A 136 19.80 -0.44 1.35
CA PRO A 136 19.45 0.89 0.88
C PRO A 136 18.02 0.92 0.31
N ARG A 137 17.24 1.95 0.65
CA ARG A 137 15.83 2.09 0.23
C ARG A 137 15.65 1.97 -1.28
N ALA A 138 16.54 2.58 -2.06
CA ALA A 138 16.50 2.52 -3.51
C ALA A 138 16.73 1.10 -4.07
N GLU A 139 17.47 0.25 -3.35
CA GLU A 139 17.63 -1.17 -3.73
C GLU A 139 16.38 -1.97 -3.42
N LEU A 140 15.73 -1.72 -2.27
CA LEU A 140 14.43 -2.30 -1.93
C LEU A 140 13.35 -1.95 -2.97
N GLU A 141 13.25 -0.67 -3.33
CA GLU A 141 12.29 -0.17 -4.32
C GLU A 141 12.47 -0.89 -5.67
N ARG A 142 13.72 -1.00 -6.16
CA ARG A 142 14.04 -1.74 -7.40
C ARG A 142 13.69 -3.22 -7.31
N LEU A 143 14.05 -3.88 -6.20
CA LEU A 143 13.73 -5.29 -5.98
C LEU A 143 12.21 -5.56 -6.07
N LEU A 144 11.38 -4.65 -5.55
CA LEU A 144 9.93 -4.79 -5.57
C LEU A 144 9.31 -4.52 -6.96
N VAL A 145 9.94 -3.68 -7.78
CA VAL A 145 9.61 -3.56 -9.22
C VAL A 145 9.92 -4.88 -9.93
N ASP A 146 11.10 -5.46 -9.71
CA ASP A 146 11.49 -6.73 -10.34
C ASP A 146 10.58 -7.89 -9.91
N HIS A 147 10.22 -7.95 -8.61
CA HIS A 147 9.22 -8.91 -8.11
C HIS A 147 7.88 -8.79 -8.85
N HIS A 148 7.44 -7.57 -9.14
CA HIS A 148 6.18 -7.34 -9.85
C HIS A 148 6.22 -7.95 -11.25
N VAL A 149 7.30 -7.68 -11.99
CA VAL A 149 7.52 -8.18 -13.35
C VAL A 149 7.54 -9.71 -13.36
N VAL A 150 8.30 -10.33 -12.46
CA VAL A 150 8.40 -11.79 -12.37
C VAL A 150 7.06 -12.44 -12.03
N LEU A 151 6.30 -11.88 -11.08
CA LEU A 151 5.00 -12.41 -10.71
C LEU A 151 3.99 -12.33 -11.86
N LEU A 152 3.97 -11.22 -12.62
CA LEU A 152 3.12 -11.07 -13.79
C LEU A 152 3.51 -12.03 -14.92
N ASP A 153 4.80 -12.23 -15.18
CA ASP A 153 5.28 -13.21 -16.16
C ASP A 153 4.84 -14.63 -15.82
N VAL A 154 4.96 -15.03 -14.54
CA VAL A 154 4.48 -16.34 -14.09
C VAL A 154 2.97 -16.46 -14.24
N ALA A 155 2.21 -15.41 -13.87
CA ALA A 155 0.76 -15.39 -14.00
C ALA A 155 0.29 -15.52 -15.46
N ALA A 156 0.99 -14.88 -16.41
CA ALA A 156 0.71 -14.97 -17.84
C ALA A 156 0.79 -16.41 -18.39
N ARG A 157 1.62 -17.26 -17.80
CA ARG A 157 1.72 -18.70 -18.19
C ARG A 157 0.47 -19.50 -17.79
N HIS A 158 -0.34 -18.97 -16.89
CA HIS A 158 -1.53 -19.63 -16.36
C HIS A 158 -2.85 -19.00 -16.85
N ASP A 159 -2.79 -17.80 -17.44
CA ASP A 159 -3.97 -17.06 -17.87
C ASP A 159 -3.69 -16.26 -19.16
N PRO A 160 -4.34 -16.61 -20.30
CA PRO A 160 -4.17 -15.90 -21.57
C PRO A 160 -4.53 -14.41 -21.51
N GLU A 161 -5.46 -13.99 -20.64
CA GLU A 161 -5.80 -12.57 -20.50
C GLU A 161 -4.65 -11.79 -19.86
N VAL A 162 -3.94 -12.43 -18.92
CA VAL A 162 -2.74 -11.86 -18.29
C VAL A 162 -1.58 -11.83 -19.27
N ALA A 163 -1.42 -12.84 -20.13
CA ALA A 163 -0.43 -12.83 -21.20
C ALA A 163 -0.64 -11.66 -22.17
N ALA A 164 -1.87 -11.47 -22.66
CA ALA A 164 -2.20 -10.36 -23.55
C ALA A 164 -2.02 -8.99 -22.88
N LEU A 165 -2.30 -8.88 -21.57
CA LEU A 165 -1.99 -7.69 -20.77
C LEU A 165 -0.49 -7.41 -20.74
N LEU A 166 0.34 -8.42 -20.50
CA LEU A 166 1.79 -8.28 -20.41
C LEU A 166 2.41 -7.85 -21.75
N GLU A 167 1.95 -8.43 -22.86
CA GLU A 167 2.36 -8.05 -24.21
C GLU A 167 2.07 -6.58 -24.50
N ARG A 168 0.85 -6.12 -24.20
CA ARG A 168 0.45 -4.72 -24.35
C ARG A 168 1.30 -3.77 -23.48
N LEU A 169 1.59 -4.15 -22.23
CA LEU A 169 2.44 -3.33 -21.36
C LEU A 169 3.88 -3.26 -21.86
N ALA A 170 4.40 -4.33 -22.46
CA ALA A 170 5.73 -4.33 -23.08
C ALA A 170 5.79 -3.44 -24.34
N GLU A 171 4.69 -3.34 -25.09
CA GLU A 171 4.59 -2.40 -26.23
C GLU A 171 4.58 -0.92 -25.79
N GLU A 172 4.03 -0.63 -24.60
CA GLU A 172 4.06 0.71 -23.98
C GLU A 172 5.45 1.05 -23.37
N ASP A 173 6.30 0.06 -23.18
CA ASP A 173 7.66 0.18 -22.64
C ASP A 173 8.70 -0.52 -23.53
N PRO A 174 8.91 -0.06 -24.79
CA PRO A 174 10.02 -0.55 -25.58
C PRO A 174 11.31 -0.10 -24.89
N GLY A 175 12.12 -1.07 -24.48
CA GLY A 175 13.41 -0.85 -23.83
C GLY A 175 14.33 0.09 -24.61
#